data_AF-A0A2V6K7X5-F1
#
_entry.id   AF-A0A2V6K7X5-F1
#
_cell.length_a   1.000
_cell.length_b   1.000
_cell.length_c   1.000
_cell.angle_alpha   90.00
_cell.angle_beta   90.00
_cell.angle_gamma   90.00
#
_symmetry.space_group_name_H-M   'P 1'
#
loop_
_entity.id
_entity.type
_entity.pdbx_description
1 polymer ?
#
loop_
_entity_poly.entity_id
_entity_poly.type
_entity_poly.pdbx_seq_one_letter_code
_entity_poly.pdbx_strand_id
1 'polypeptide(L)'
;RHGLQIGCEVFADRNYLNDGWLVPRTRPDALLHDPKEAAHRVLRMLREGKVRSVEGRDVDVRGETICVHGDTPGAVEFARELRTQLEKEGVRICAPKSTR
;
A
#
# COMPACT_ATOMS: atom_id res chain seq x y z
N ARG A 1 25.71 4.76 -4.18
CA ARG A 1 24.95 3.74 -3.42
C ARG A 1 25.84 3.27 -2.28
N HIS A 2 25.38 3.32 -1.02
CA HIS A 2 26.21 3.14 0.20
C HIS A 2 26.23 1.70 0.76
N GLY A 3 25.80 0.69 -0.01
CA GLY A 3 25.75 -0.70 0.47
C GLY A 3 24.65 -1.02 1.47
N LEU A 4 23.73 -0.07 1.74
CA LEU A 4 22.57 -0.28 2.61
C LEU A 4 21.51 -1.12 1.90
N GLN A 5 20.87 -2.02 2.65
CA GLN A 5 19.67 -2.72 2.22
C GLN A 5 18.48 -1.76 2.25
N ILE A 6 17.64 -1.81 1.22
CA ILE A 6 16.49 -0.93 1.05
C ILE A 6 15.26 -1.83 0.99
N GLY A 7 14.27 -1.53 1.83
CA GLY A 7 12.90 -2.04 1.71
C GLY A 7 12.05 -1.00 1.01
N CYS A 8 11.52 -1.31 -0.17
CA CYS A 8 10.61 -0.39 -0.86
C CYS A 8 9.22 -0.45 -0.22
N GLU A 9 8.71 0.70 0.25
CA GLU A 9 7.41 0.78 0.91
C GLU A 9 6.32 1.28 -0.06
N VAL A 10 5.14 0.66 0.00
CA VAL A 10 3.90 1.16 -0.61
C VAL A 10 2.85 1.40 0.46
N PHE A 11 1.81 2.17 0.14
CA PHE A 11 0.80 2.60 1.11
C PHE A 11 -0.56 2.00 0.75
N ALA A 12 -1.17 1.26 1.69
CA ALA A 12 -2.46 0.62 1.45
C ALA A 12 -3.62 1.62 1.35
N ASP A 13 -3.51 2.71 2.10
CA ASP A 13 -4.59 3.66 2.35
C ASP A 13 -4.33 5.06 1.77
N ARG A 14 -3.26 5.24 0.99
CA ARG A 14 -2.93 6.52 0.35
C ARG A 14 -3.15 6.48 -1.14
N ASN A 15 -3.67 7.57 -1.67
CA ASN A 15 -3.80 7.77 -3.10
C ASN A 15 -2.49 8.25 -3.73
N TYR A 16 -2.31 7.92 -5.00
CA TYR A 16 -1.11 8.23 -5.79
C TYR A 16 -1.44 9.23 -6.89
N LEU A 17 -0.50 10.12 -7.16
CA LEU A 17 -0.45 10.98 -8.34
C LEU A 17 0.24 10.25 -9.48
N ASN A 18 0.10 10.76 -10.70
CA ASN A 18 0.68 10.17 -11.91
C ASN A 18 2.21 10.05 -11.91
N ASP A 19 2.90 10.84 -11.11
CA ASP A 19 4.35 10.84 -10.95
C ASP A 19 4.85 9.88 -9.85
N GLY A 20 3.93 9.14 -9.23
CA GLY A 20 4.21 8.19 -8.15
C GLY A 20 4.28 8.80 -6.76
N TRP A 21 4.13 10.12 -6.63
CA TRP A 21 4.00 10.74 -5.31
C TRP A 21 2.64 10.44 -4.69
N LEU A 22 2.59 10.45 -3.37
CA LEU A 22 1.33 10.38 -2.65
C LEU A 22 0.56 11.69 -2.78
N VAL A 23 -0.76 11.57 -2.92
CA VAL A 23 -1.67 12.71 -2.86
C VAL A 23 -1.49 13.44 -1.52
N PRO A 24 -1.27 14.78 -1.52
CA PRO A 24 -1.12 15.57 -0.30
C PRO A 24 -2.27 15.38 0.68
N ARG A 25 -1.99 15.26 1.98
CA ARG A 25 -3.01 15.02 3.02
C ARG A 25 -4.08 16.11 3.15
N THR A 26 -3.81 17.31 2.64
CA THR A 26 -4.78 18.41 2.62
C THR A 26 -5.89 18.21 1.59
N ARG A 27 -5.74 17.27 0.65
CA ARG A 27 -6.77 16.97 -0.34
C ARG A 27 -7.79 15.97 0.22
N PRO A 28 -9.08 16.11 -0.14
CA PRO A 28 -10.14 15.21 0.33
C PRO A 28 -9.98 13.79 -0.20
N ASP A 29 -9.30 13.60 -1.32
CA ASP A 29 -9.01 12.31 -1.93
C ASP A 29 -7.63 11.75 -1.53
N ALA A 30 -7.03 12.21 -0.43
CA ALA A 30 -5.71 11.75 -0.02
C ALA A 30 -5.69 10.33 0.57
N LEU A 31 -6.80 9.95 1.21
CA LEU A 31 -6.96 8.72 1.96
C LEU A 31 -8.03 7.83 1.33
N LEU A 32 -7.77 6.53 1.39
CA LEU A 32 -8.74 5.50 1.09
C LEU A 32 -9.29 4.93 2.41
N HIS A 33 -10.62 4.85 2.50
CA HIS A 33 -11.30 4.44 3.73
C HIS A 33 -11.87 3.01 3.66
N ASP A 34 -12.06 2.46 2.45
CA ASP A 34 -12.58 1.10 2.29
C ASP A 34 -11.42 0.08 2.32
N PRO A 35 -11.34 -0.79 3.35
CA PRO A 35 -10.29 -1.81 3.43
C PRO A 35 -10.37 -2.86 2.31
N LYS A 36 -11.54 -3.10 1.71
CA LYS A 36 -11.66 -4.03 0.58
C LYS A 36 -11.06 -3.44 -0.68
N GLU A 37 -11.31 -2.16 -0.95
CA GLU A 37 -10.65 -1.44 -2.04
C GLU A 37 -9.14 -1.39 -1.82
N ALA A 38 -8.70 -1.13 -0.58
CA ALA A 38 -7.28 -1.13 -0.23
C ALA A 38 -6.64 -2.50 -0.49
N ALA A 39 -7.31 -3.59 -0.13
CA ALA A 39 -6.83 -4.95 -0.40
C ALA A 39 -6.69 -5.22 -1.90
N HIS A 40 -7.70 -4.89 -2.71
CA HIS A 40 -7.61 -5.04 -4.16
C HIS A 40 -6.43 -4.26 -4.76
N ARG A 41 -6.23 -3.03 -4.30
CA ARG A 41 -5.10 -2.20 -4.73
C ARG A 41 -3.77 -2.80 -4.33
N VAL A 42 -3.61 -3.22 -3.08
CA VAL A 42 -2.37 -3.87 -2.60
C VAL A 42 -2.09 -5.15 -3.38
N LEU A 43 -3.10 -5.99 -3.64
CA LEU A 43 -2.93 -7.19 -4.46
C LEU A 43 -2.46 -6.85 -5.87
N ARG A 44 -3.00 -5.79 -6.47
CA ARG A 44 -2.53 -5.29 -7.76
C ARG A 44 -1.07 -4.82 -7.69
N MET A 45 -0.70 -4.09 -6.65
CA MET A 45 0.69 -3.67 -6.44
C MET A 45 1.64 -4.87 -6.33
N LEU A 46 1.24 -5.92 -5.59
CA LEU A 46 2.04 -7.13 -5.39
C LEU A 46 2.14 -8.02 -6.64
N ARG A 47 1.05 -8.13 -7.42
CA ARG A 47 0.96 -9.03 -8.58
C ARG A 47 1.44 -8.39 -9.87
N GLU A 48 1.08 -7.12 -10.09
CA GLU A 48 1.33 -6.40 -11.34
C GLU A 48 2.42 -5.33 -11.22
N GLY A 49 2.83 -4.97 -9.99
CA GLY A 49 3.74 -3.84 -9.77
C GLY A 49 3.10 -2.49 -10.09
N LYS A 50 1.77 -2.37 -9.94
CA LYS A 50 1.02 -1.17 -10.38
C LYS A 50 -0.03 -0.70 -9.38
N VAL A 51 -0.24 0.61 -9.36
CA VAL A 51 -1.38 1.26 -8.71
C VAL A 51 -2.04 2.24 -9.68
N ARG A 52 -3.37 2.41 -9.57
CA ARG A 52 -4.10 3.43 -10.30
C ARG A 52 -3.96 4.78 -9.59
N SER A 53 -3.51 5.81 -10.28
CA SER A 53 -3.50 7.17 -9.76
C SER A 53 -4.91 7.76 -9.71
N VAL A 54 -5.10 8.83 -8.92
CA VAL A 54 -6.36 9.58 -8.88
C VAL A 54 -6.69 10.30 -10.21
N GLU A 55 -5.70 10.44 -11.07
CA GLU A 55 -5.83 11.04 -12.41
C GLU A 55 -6.06 9.97 -13.51
N GLY A 56 -6.20 8.70 -13.11
CA GLY A 56 -6.56 7.63 -14.03
C GLY A 56 -5.42 7.09 -14.89
N ARG A 57 -4.16 7.18 -14.44
CA ARG A 57 -3.05 6.43 -15.06
C ARG A 57 -2.56 5.33 -14.15
N ASP A 58 -1.98 4.30 -14.76
CA ASP A 58 -1.24 3.32 -13.98
C ASP A 58 0.15 3.86 -13.67
N VAL A 59 0.56 3.67 -12.42
CA VAL A 59 1.85 4.08 -11.88
C VAL A 59 2.57 2.82 -11.45
N ASP A 60 3.81 2.66 -11.92
CA ASP A 60 4.67 1.55 -11.52
C ASP A 60 5.11 1.73 -10.07
N VAL A 61 4.94 0.68 -9.28
CA VAL A 61 5.32 0.62 -7.87
C VAL A 61 5.99 -0.70 -7.54
N ARG A 62 6.91 -0.66 -6.58
CA ARG A 62 7.54 -1.85 -6.01
C ARG A 62 7.28 -1.84 -4.50
N GLY A 63 6.45 -2.76 -4.03
CA GLY A 63 6.16 -2.94 -2.60
C GLY A 63 6.85 -4.17 -2.05
N GLU A 64 7.76 -3.97 -1.10
CA GLU A 64 8.33 -5.00 -0.24
C GLU A 64 7.75 -4.91 1.17
N THR A 65 7.34 -3.71 1.58
CA THR A 65 6.53 -3.46 2.78
C THR A 65 5.29 -2.67 2.42
N ILE A 66 4.23 -2.84 3.20
CA ILE A 66 2.97 -2.12 3.05
C ILE A 66 2.74 -1.33 4.33
N CYS A 67 2.68 -0.01 4.21
CA CYS A 67 2.34 0.90 5.29
C CYS A 67 0.82 0.90 5.50
N VAL A 68 0.41 0.84 6.77
CA VAL A 68 -0.96 1.04 7.24
C VAL A 68 -0.94 2.07 8.35
N HIS A 69 -1.84 3.05 8.31
CA HIS A 69 -1.90 4.08 9.32
C HIS A 69 -2.72 3.62 10.54
N GLY A 70 -2.31 4.07 11.72
CA GLY A 70 -2.95 3.76 13.02
C GLY A 70 -3.62 4.96 13.70
N ASP A 71 -3.61 6.13 13.04
CA ASP A 71 -4.01 7.42 13.60
C ASP A 71 -5.42 7.87 13.21
N THR A 72 -6.16 7.05 12.45
CA THR A 72 -7.54 7.31 12.03
C THR A 72 -8.56 6.47 12.81
N PRO A 73 -9.77 6.99 13.06
CA PRO A 73 -10.87 6.16 13.57
C PRO A 73 -11.11 4.94 12.67
N GLY A 74 -11.18 3.75 13.25
CA GLY A 74 -11.35 2.50 12.50
C GLY A 74 -10.05 1.91 11.91
N ALA A 75 -8.88 2.46 12.21
CA ALA A 75 -7.61 1.98 11.68
C ALA A 75 -7.31 0.50 12.00
N VAL A 76 -7.69 0.04 13.20
CA VAL A 76 -7.47 -1.35 13.62
C VAL A 76 -8.34 -2.29 12.82
N GLU A 77 -9.62 -1.95 12.65
CA GLU A 77 -10.59 -2.69 11.84
C GLU A 77 -10.16 -2.73 10.37
N PHE A 78 -9.71 -1.59 9.84
CA PHE A 78 -9.15 -1.49 8.49
C PHE A 78 -7.96 -2.44 8.31
N ALA A 79 -6.98 -2.40 9.22
CA ALA A 79 -5.80 -3.26 9.15
C ALA A 79 -6.15 -4.75 9.27
N ARG A 80 -7.12 -5.10 10.12
CA ARG A 80 -7.63 -6.47 10.25
C ARG A 80 -8.26 -6.98 8.97
N GLU A 81 -9.18 -6.21 8.39
CA GLU A 81 -9.87 -6.59 7.15
C GLU A 81 -8.88 -6.68 5.98
N LEU A 82 -7.99 -5.70 5.84
CA LEU A 82 -6.93 -5.73 4.83
C LEU A 82 -6.09 -7.01 4.94
N ARG A 83 -5.61 -7.34 6.15
CA ARG A 83 -4.85 -8.55 6.41
C ARG A 83 -5.64 -9.80 6.02
N THR A 84 -6.89 -9.92 6.45
CA THR A 84 -7.75 -11.06 6.13
C THR A 84 -7.93 -11.25 4.63
N GLN A 85 -8.15 -10.17 3.87
CA GLN A 85 -8.30 -10.25 2.42
C GLN A 85 -6.99 -10.67 1.73
N LEU A 86 -5.85 -10.12 2.15
CA LEU A 86 -4.55 -10.52 1.62
C LEU A 86 -4.23 -12.01 1.89
N GLU A 87 -4.48 -12.48 3.11
CA GLU A 87 -4.26 -13.89 3.48
C GLU A 87 -5.19 -14.84 2.70
N LYS A 88 -6.47 -14.46 2.49
CA LYS A 88 -7.41 -15.23 1.64
C LYS A 88 -6.92 -15.37 0.20
N GLU A 89 -6.23 -14.36 -0.31
CA GLU A 89 -5.66 -14.32 -1.65
C GLU A 89 -4.26 -14.97 -1.74
N GLY A 90 -3.85 -15.69 -0.69
CA GLY A 90 -2.61 -16.45 -0.62
C GLY A 90 -1.36 -15.63 -0.31
N VAL A 91 -1.50 -14.36 0.10
CA VAL A 91 -0.36 -13.53 0.48
C VAL A 91 0.12 -13.91 1.88
N ARG A 92 1.41 -14.28 1.98
CA ARG A 92 2.06 -14.51 3.28
C ARG A 92 2.62 -13.21 3.82
N ILE A 93 2.11 -12.77 4.97
CA ILE A 93 2.63 -11.60 5.69
C ILE A 93 3.73 -12.05 6.64
N CYS A 94 4.92 -11.47 6.51
CA CYS A 94 6.07 -11.74 7.38
C CYS A 94 6.96 -10.50 7.50
N ALA A 95 7.84 -10.48 8.49
CA ALA A 95 8.83 -9.42 8.62
C ALA A 95 9.76 -9.38 7.39
N PRO A 96 10.23 -8.20 6.97
CA PRO A 96 11.22 -8.09 5.89
C PRO A 96 12.46 -8.91 6.24
N LYS A 97 12.94 -9.70 5.28
CA LYS A 97 14.16 -10.50 5.49
C LYS A 97 15.37 -9.56 5.47
N SER A 98 16.06 -9.45 6.59
CA SER A 98 17.43 -8.93 6.60
C SER A 98 18.36 -10.08 6.24
N THR A 99 19.03 -10.00 5.09
CA THR A 99 20.20 -10.84 4.83
C THR A 99 21.33 -10.31 5.72
N ARG A 100 21.57 -10.97 6.84
CA ARG A 100 22.86 -10.89 7.53
C ARG A 100 23.90 -11.71 6.78
#